data_AF-A0A847NDS5-F1
#
_entry.id   AF-A0A847NDS5-F1
#
_cell.length_a   1.000
_cell.length_b   1.000
_cell.length_c   1.000
_cell.angle_alpha   90.00
_cell.angle_beta   90.00
_cell.angle_gamma   90.00
#
_symmetry.space_group_name_H-M   'P 1'
#
loop_
_entity.id
_entity.type
_entity.pdbx_description
1 polymer ?
#
loop_
_entity_poly.entity_id
_entity_poly.type
_entity_poly.pdbx_seq_one_letter_code
_entity_poly.pdbx_strand_id
1 'polypeptide(L)'
;MNINETLVVAIIISLTQLAKGLGLPKKFSALAAVVIGVLIGVFFMEPQCIKAGIFKGIVYGLSASGLYSGTKNTIEQVNGRKAKKKK
;
A
#
# COMPACT_ATOMS: atom_id res chain seq x y z
N MET A 1 11.73 -11.72 -17.14
CA MET A 1 12.02 -11.73 -15.68
C MET A 1 10.68 -11.94 -14.99
N ASN A 2 10.44 -13.08 -14.32
CA ASN A 2 9.16 -13.35 -13.67
C ASN A 2 9.10 -12.58 -12.36
N ILE A 3 8.48 -11.40 -12.39
CA ILE A 3 8.29 -10.57 -11.22
C ILE A 3 7.17 -11.23 -10.41
N ASN A 4 7.47 -11.72 -9.22
CA ASN A 4 6.45 -12.34 -8.36
C ASN A 4 5.44 -11.28 -7.94
N GLU A 5 4.20 -11.41 -8.40
CA GLU A 5 3.10 -10.45 -8.19
C GLU A 5 2.85 -10.18 -6.69
N THR A 6 3.15 -11.16 -5.83
CA THR A 6 3.04 -11.05 -4.38
C THR A 6 4.03 -10.04 -3.77
N LEU A 7 5.20 -9.85 -4.37
CA LEU A 7 6.21 -8.90 -3.90
C LEU A 7 5.85 -7.45 -4.24
N VAL A 8 5.07 -7.25 -5.31
CA VAL A 8 4.66 -5.91 -5.76
C VAL A 8 3.88 -5.19 -4.67
N VAL A 9 2.95 -5.88 -4.01
CA VAL A 9 2.16 -5.31 -2.90
C VAL A 9 3.06 -4.91 -1.74
N ALA A 10 4.01 -5.78 -1.34
CA ALA A 10 4.96 -5.49 -0.27
C ALA A 10 5.83 -4.27 -0.59
N ILE A 11 6.31 -4.14 -1.84
CA ILE A 11 7.08 -2.99 -2.31
C ILE A 11 6.24 -1.72 -2.23
N ILE A 12 4.99 -1.75 -2.72
CA ILE A 12 4.09 -0.59 -2.67
C ILE A 12 3.86 -0.15 -1.22
N ILE A 13 3.63 -1.09 -0.30
CA ILE A 13 3.44 -0.82 1.14
C ILE A 13 4.68 -0.12 1.73
N SER A 14 5.88 -0.65 1.47
CA SER A 14 7.12 -0.06 1.97
C SER A 14 7.34 1.35 1.42
N LEU A 15 7.13 1.55 0.13
CA LEU A 15 7.29 2.85 -0.52
C LEU A 15 6.29 3.88 0.01
N THR A 16 5.02 3.47 0.22
CA THR A 16 4.02 4.36 0.81
C THR A 16 4.29 4.67 2.28
N GLN A 17 4.83 3.71 3.04
CA GLN A 17 5.27 3.97 4.41
C GLN A 17 6.38 5.01 4.46
N LEU A 18 7.38 4.90 3.57
CA LEU A 18 8.46 5.89 3.47
C LEU A 18 7.91 7.27 3.12
N ALA A 19 7.04 7.38 2.12
CA ALA A 19 6.41 8.63 1.75
C ALA A 19 5.66 9.27 2.93
N LYS A 20 4.93 8.45 3.70
CA LYS A 20 4.21 8.89 4.90
C LYS A 20 5.14 9.34 6.03
N GLY A 21 6.29 8.66 6.19
CA GLY A 21 7.35 9.05 7.13
C GLY A 21 7.97 10.41 6.82
N LEU A 22 7.99 10.80 5.54
CA LEU A 22 8.50 12.10 5.07
C LEU A 22 7.49 13.26 5.24
N GLY A 23 6.31 13.02 5.83
CA GLY A 23 5.33 14.07 6.14
C GLY A 23 4.04 14.00 5.31
N LEU A 24 3.82 12.95 4.51
CA LEU A 24 2.57 12.81 3.76
C LEU A 24 1.37 12.66 4.71
N PRO A 25 0.30 13.47 4.56
CA PRO A 25 -0.86 13.36 5.43
C PRO A 25 -1.52 12.00 5.30
N LYS A 26 -1.97 11.42 6.42
CA LYS A 26 -2.62 10.09 6.48
C LYS A 26 -3.78 9.93 5.48
N LYS A 27 -4.48 11.02 5.14
CA LYS A 27 -5.56 11.05 4.14
C LYS A 27 -5.10 10.72 2.72
N PHE A 28 -3.85 11.03 2.37
CA PHE A 28 -3.31 10.83 1.02
C PHE A 28 -2.54 9.53 0.84
N SER A 29 -2.40 8.70 1.88
CA SER A 29 -1.65 7.44 1.75
C SER A 29 -2.27 6.46 0.76
N ALA A 30 -3.59 6.38 0.69
CA ALA A 30 -4.27 5.53 -0.29
C ALA A 30 -4.00 6.02 -1.72
N LEU A 31 -4.06 7.34 -1.94
CA LEU A 31 -3.78 7.94 -3.24
C LEU A 31 -2.32 7.72 -3.65
N ALA A 32 -1.38 7.91 -2.72
CA ALA A 32 0.03 7.61 -2.95
C ALA A 32 0.26 6.14 -3.31
N ALA A 33 -0.41 5.20 -2.63
CA ALA A 33 -0.31 3.77 -2.93
C ALA A 33 -0.79 3.45 -4.35
N VAL A 34 -1.88 4.08 -4.78
CA VAL A 34 -2.43 3.91 -6.13
C VAL A 34 -1.49 4.51 -7.18
N VAL A 35 -0.95 5.72 -6.97
CA VAL A 35 -0.01 6.33 -7.92
C VAL A 35 1.23 5.46 -8.09
N ILE A 36 1.81 4.98 -6.98
CA ILE A 36 2.97 4.09 -7.00
C ILE A 36 2.61 2.75 -7.66
N GLY A 37 1.45 2.18 -7.33
CA GLY A 37 0.96 0.94 -7.92
C GLY A 37 0.75 1.03 -9.43
N VAL A 38 0.17 2.14 -9.92
CA VAL A 38 -0.02 2.40 -11.36
C VAL A 38 1.31 2.57 -12.06
N LEU A 39 2.26 3.32 -11.49
CA LEU A 39 3.60 3.48 -12.06
C LEU A 39 4.29 2.11 -12.21
N ILE A 40 4.24 1.27 -11.17
CA ILE A 40 4.83 -0.08 -11.21
C ILE A 40 4.08 -0.99 -12.18
N GLY A 41 2.74 -0.92 -12.21
CA GLY A 41 1.90 -1.73 -13.09
C GLY A 41 2.14 -1.43 -14.58
N VAL A 42 2.33 -0.16 -14.93
CA VAL A 42 2.59 0.27 -16.31
C VAL A 42 4.04 0.04 -16.74
N PHE A 43 5.01 0.39 -15.90
CA PHE A 43 6.43 0.26 -16.27
C PHE A 43 6.98 -1.16 -16.14
N PHE A 44 6.50 -1.93 -15.17
CA PHE A 44 7.16 -3.18 -14.76
C PHE A 44 6.32 -4.44 -15.08
N MET A 45 4.99 -4.39 -14.96
CA MET A 45 4.16 -5.59 -15.12
C MET A 45 3.69 -5.84 -16.56
N GLU A 46 2.99 -4.88 -17.17
CA GLU A 46 2.40 -5.06 -18.50
C GLU A 46 2.73 -3.90 -19.44
N PRO A 47 4.00 -3.81 -19.90
CA PRO A 47 4.42 -2.75 -20.82
C PRO A 47 3.72 -2.86 -22.19
N GLN A 48 3.20 -4.03 -22.56
CA GLN A 48 2.50 -4.27 -23.82
C GLN A 48 1.05 -3.75 -23.80
N CYS A 49 0.42 -3.71 -22.62
CA CYS A 49 -0.98 -3.35 -22.43
C CYS A 49 -1.13 -2.37 -21.26
N ILE A 50 -0.91 -1.09 -21.55
CA ILE A 50 -1.00 0.01 -20.55
C ILE A 50 -2.31 -0.05 -19.76
N LYS A 51 -3.43 -0.36 -20.42
CA LYS A 51 -4.75 -0.42 -19.78
C LYS A 51 -4.84 -1.51 -18.70
N ALA A 52 -4.24 -2.68 -18.96
CA ALA A 52 -4.18 -3.78 -18.00
C ALA A 52 -3.18 -3.49 -16.87
N GLY A 53 -2.03 -2.87 -17.20
CA GLY A 53 -1.05 -2.41 -16.21
C GLY A 53 -1.61 -1.38 -15.22
N ILE A 54 -2.41 -0.41 -15.68
CA ILE A 54 -3.11 0.54 -14.80
C ILE A 54 -4.09 -0.21 -13.89
N PHE A 55 -4.89 -1.12 -14.44
CA PHE A 55 -5.91 -1.84 -13.67
C PHE A 55 -5.28 -2.68 -12.56
N LYS A 56 -4.27 -3.47 -12.89
CA LYS A 56 -3.48 -4.24 -11.92
C LYS A 56 -2.80 -3.33 -10.90
N GLY A 57 -2.19 -2.24 -11.35
CA GLY A 57 -1.54 -1.26 -10.49
C GLY A 57 -2.48 -0.65 -9.45
N ILE A 58 -3.71 -0.30 -9.85
CA ILE A 58 -4.76 0.18 -8.93
C ILE A 58 -5.12 -0.92 -7.92
N VAL A 59 -5.34 -2.16 -8.38
CA VAL A 59 -5.69 -3.29 -7.51
C VAL A 59 -4.61 -3.53 -6.45
N TYR A 60 -3.33 -3.58 -6.85
CA TYR A 60 -2.23 -3.76 -5.90
C TYR A 60 -2.04 -2.54 -4.99
N GLY A 61 -2.19 -1.32 -5.50
CA GLY A 61 -2.09 -0.08 -4.73
C GLY A 61 -3.16 0.04 -3.65
N LEU A 62 -4.41 -0.26 -4.00
CA LEU A 62 -5.53 -0.26 -3.05
C LEU A 62 -5.38 -1.38 -2.02
N SER A 63 -4.97 -2.58 -2.46
CA SER A 63 -4.69 -3.72 -1.57
C SER A 63 -3.58 -3.39 -0.55
N ALA A 64 -2.50 -2.77 -1.00
CA ALA A 64 -1.41 -2.28 -0.16
C ALA A 64 -1.91 -1.27 0.89
N SER A 65 -2.70 -0.28 0.47
CA SER A 65 -3.27 0.71 1.38
C SER A 65 -4.21 0.07 2.42
N GLY A 66 -5.07 -0.86 1.98
CA GLY A 66 -5.98 -1.60 2.85
C GLY A 66 -5.23 -2.43 3.90
N LEU A 67 -4.20 -3.17 3.47
CA LEU A 67 -3.36 -3.97 4.36
C LEU A 67 -2.66 -3.10 5.40
N TYR A 68 -2.03 -2.00 4.98
CA TYR A 68 -1.37 -1.08 5.89
C TYR A 68 -2.34 -0.48 6.92
N SER A 69 -3.49 0.03 6.46
CA SER A 69 -4.49 0.66 7.34
C SER A 69 -5.10 -0.36 8.31
N GLY A 70 -5.38 -1.58 7.83
CA GLY A 70 -5.91 -2.69 8.63
C GLY A 70 -4.95 -3.10 9.74
N THR A 71 -3.66 -3.29 9.42
CA THR A 71 -2.62 -3.61 10.40
C THR A 71 -2.45 -2.50 11.42
N LYS A 72 -2.38 -1.23 10.97
CA LYS A 72 -2.26 -0.08 11.87
C LYS A 72 -3.44 0.01 12.84
N ASN A 73 -4.67 -0.09 12.34
CA ASN A 73 -5.88 0.03 13.16
C ASN A 73 -5.96 -1.10 14.19
N THR A 74 -5.60 -2.32 13.79
CA THR A 74 -5.53 -3.49 14.68
C THR A 74 -4.53 -3.26 15.82
N ILE A 75 -3.31 -2.79 15.51
CA ILE A 75 -2.28 -2.50 16.53
C ILE A 75 -2.76 -1.42 17.50
N GLU A 76 -3.36 -0.34 16.98
CA GLU A 76 -3.88 0.77 17.79
C GLU A 76 -5.01 0.32 18.73
N GLN A 77 -5.93 -0.53 18.25
CA GLN A 77 -6.99 -1.14 19.06
C GLN A 77 -6.43 -2.07 20.16
N VAL A 78 -5.45 -2.91 19.85
CA VAL A 78 -4.82 -3.82 20.81
C VAL A 78 -4.09 -3.03 21.92
N ASN A 79 -3.36 -1.99 21.56
CA ASN A 79 -2.66 -1.14 22.52
C ASN A 79 -3.63 -0.34 23.40
N GLY A 80 -4.72 0.19 22.82
CA GLY A 80 -5.78 0.86 23.58
C GLY A 80 -6.47 -0.06 24.60
N ARG A 81 -6.71 -1.34 24.24
CA ARG A 81 -7.23 -2.36 25.17
C ARG A 81 -6.30 -2.62 26.34
N LYS A 82 -4.97 -2.69 26.11
CA LYS A 82 -3.98 -2.90 27.19
C LYS A 82 -3.94 -1.74 28.18
N ALA A 83 -4.06 -0.49 27.71
CA ALA A 83 -4.11 0.69 28.57
C ALA A 83 -5.36 0.71 29.47
N LYS A 84 -6.52 0.27 28.95
CA LYS A 84 -7.78 0.22 29.71
C LYS A 84 -7.84 -0.90 30.76
N LYS A 85 -7.03 -1.95 30.61
CA LYS A 85 -6.95 -3.10 31.55
C LYS A 85 -5.98 -2.86 32.72
N LYS A 86 -5.17 -1.80 32.64
CA LYS A 86 -4.17 -1.41 33.66
C LYS A 86 -4.67 -0.28 34.58
N LYS A 87 -5.88 0.23 34.33
CA LYS A 87 -6.62 1.19 35.15
C LYS A 87 -7.75 0.46 35.86
#